data_AF-A0A2V6MCH6-F1
#
_entry.id   AF-A0A2V6MCH6-F1
#
_cell.length_a   1.000
_cell.length_b   1.000
_cell.length_c   1.000
_cell.angle_alpha   90.00
_cell.angle_beta   90.00
_cell.angle_gamma   90.00
#
_symmetry.space_group_name_H-M   'P 1'
#
loop_
_entity.id
_entity.type
_entity.pdbx_description
1 polymer ?
#
loop_
_entity_poly.entity_id
_entity_poly.type
_entity_poly.pdbx_seq_one_letter_code
_entity_poly.pdbx_strand_id
1 'polypeptide(L)'
;MMWKAFRLVLVSLGGLTSLLTTAWAAGALYFDLPIAWLRAPLASIYALAMLAALLFVKGRWRAMGLVAVGLVLVLIWWLTLSPTNDSDWQPDVAQKGWADIQGDEVTLHNVRNCDYRTETDYTPHWGARTVRISQITGIDLAVDYWGSPWIAHPIASFQFADAPPLCFSIETRKKLGQTYSTIGGLYRQFELIYIVADERDVIRLRTNYRKEDIYLYRTTISPAHARERFLEYIHSLNALRNKPRWYNAIT
;
A
#
# COMPACT_ATOMS: atom_id res chain seq x y z
N MET A 1 43.36 -24.40 -3.85
CA MET A 1 43.05 -23.10 -3.23
C MET A 1 41.69 -22.56 -3.69
N MET A 2 41.43 -22.52 -5.00
CA MET A 2 40.19 -22.03 -5.62
C MET A 2 38.89 -22.70 -5.10
N TRP A 3 38.86 -24.02 -4.93
CA TRP A 3 37.69 -24.74 -4.40
C TRP A 3 37.31 -24.38 -2.96
N LYS A 4 38.30 -24.15 -2.08
CA LYS A 4 38.05 -23.75 -0.69
C LYS A 4 37.50 -22.32 -0.61
N ALA A 5 38.03 -21.41 -1.43
CA ALA A 5 37.53 -20.04 -1.56
C ALA A 5 36.09 -20.02 -2.11
N PHE A 6 35.82 -20.77 -3.18
CA PHE A 6 34.48 -20.91 -3.75
C PHE A 6 33.45 -21.44 -2.73
N ARG A 7 33.81 -22.50 -1.99
CA ARG A 7 32.96 -23.05 -0.93
C ARG A 7 32.71 -22.05 0.20
N LEU A 8 33.71 -21.27 0.58
CA LEU A 8 33.55 -20.22 1.61
C LEU A 8 32.56 -19.15 1.14
N VAL A 9 32.68 -18.67 -0.10
CA VAL A 9 31.77 -17.68 -0.68
C VAL A 9 30.32 -18.20 -0.69
N LEU A 10 30.11 -19.44 -1.15
CA LEU A 10 28.78 -20.05 -1.16
C LEU A 10 28.17 -20.17 0.25
N VAL A 11 28.97 -20.58 1.23
CA VAL A 11 28.49 -20.70 2.63
C VAL A 11 28.18 -19.33 3.22
N SER A 12 28.99 -18.31 2.92
CA SER A 12 28.73 -16.94 3.40
C SER A 12 27.47 -16.34 2.77
N LEU A 13 27.30 -16.50 1.45
CA LEU A 13 26.10 -16.05 0.74
C LEU A 13 24.85 -16.79 1.24
N GLY A 14 24.98 -18.10 1.46
CA GLY A 14 23.94 -18.94 2.03
C GLY A 14 23.56 -18.53 3.46
N GLY A 15 24.55 -18.21 4.29
CA GLY A 15 24.34 -17.68 5.64
C GLY A 15 23.61 -16.34 5.63
N LEU A 16 24.06 -15.39 4.80
CA LEU A 16 23.40 -14.09 4.64
C LEU A 16 21.94 -14.26 4.17
N THR A 17 21.71 -15.10 3.16
CA THR A 17 20.37 -15.40 2.67
C THR A 17 19.49 -15.96 3.78
N SER A 18 20.02 -16.88 4.59
CA SER A 18 19.30 -17.49 5.72
C SER A 18 18.92 -16.45 6.78
N LEU A 19 19.79 -15.47 7.05
CA LEU A 19 19.49 -14.37 7.97
C LEU A 19 18.39 -13.46 7.43
N LEU A 20 18.48 -13.07 6.15
CA LEU A 20 17.48 -12.22 5.50
C LEU A 20 16.10 -12.89 5.46
N THR A 21 16.04 -14.17 5.11
CA THR A 21 14.76 -14.91 5.08
C THR A 21 14.20 -15.16 6.48
N THR A 22 15.07 -15.37 7.48
CA THR A 22 14.65 -15.44 8.89
C THR A 22 14.05 -14.12 9.34
N ALA A 23 14.70 -13.00 9.02
CA ALA A 23 14.20 -11.67 9.36
C ALA A 23 12.85 -11.38 8.68
N TRP A 24 12.71 -11.71 7.40
CA TRP A 24 11.44 -11.57 6.67
C TRP A 24 10.33 -12.43 7.28
N ALA A 25 10.59 -13.71 7.55
CA ALA A 25 9.60 -14.62 8.12
C ALA A 25 9.19 -14.23 9.54
N ALA A 26 10.13 -13.77 10.37
CA ALA A 26 9.82 -13.21 11.68
C ALA A 26 8.97 -11.93 11.57
N GLY A 27 9.26 -11.07 10.59
CA GLY A 27 8.44 -9.90 10.28
C GLY A 27 7.03 -10.28 9.84
N ALA A 28 6.87 -11.28 9.00
CA ALA A 28 5.54 -11.77 8.57
C ALA A 28 4.70 -12.23 9.77
N LEU A 29 5.31 -12.96 10.73
CA LEU A 29 4.66 -13.35 11.98
C LEU A 29 4.33 -12.14 12.88
N TYR A 30 5.21 -11.14 12.91
CA TYR A 30 5.01 -9.95 13.73
C TYR A 30 3.91 -9.03 13.18
N PHE A 31 3.86 -8.80 11.88
CA PHE A 31 2.93 -7.84 11.27
C PHE A 31 1.59 -8.47 10.88
N ASP A 32 1.59 -9.68 10.32
CA ASP A 32 0.40 -10.23 9.64
C ASP A 32 -0.33 -11.31 10.43
N LEU A 33 0.21 -11.73 11.59
CA LEU A 33 -0.49 -12.70 12.42
C LEU A 33 -1.82 -12.09 12.92
N PRO A 34 -2.97 -12.75 12.71
CA PRO A 34 -4.27 -12.20 13.11
C PRO A 34 -4.42 -12.00 14.62
N ILE A 35 -3.74 -12.83 15.42
CA ILE A 35 -3.83 -12.81 16.87
C ILE A 35 -2.76 -11.88 17.44
N ALA A 36 -3.16 -10.65 17.77
CA ALA A 36 -2.24 -9.56 18.11
C ALA A 36 -1.26 -9.90 19.25
N TRP A 37 -1.74 -10.52 20.33
CA TRP A 37 -0.92 -10.85 21.49
C TRP A 37 0.11 -11.98 21.24
N LEU A 38 -0.05 -12.75 20.16
CA LEU A 38 0.88 -13.81 19.75
C LEU A 38 1.97 -13.33 18.78
N ARG A 39 1.82 -12.13 18.18
CA ARG A 39 2.74 -11.59 17.17
C ARG A 39 4.19 -11.57 17.66
N ALA A 40 4.45 -10.82 18.73
CA ALA A 40 5.80 -10.67 19.26
C ALA A 40 6.37 -12.01 19.80
N PRO A 41 5.65 -12.79 20.64
CA PRO A 41 6.16 -14.07 21.11
C PRO A 41 6.54 -15.04 19.99
N LEU A 42 5.66 -15.24 18.99
CA LEU A 42 5.92 -16.20 17.91
C LEU A 42 7.03 -15.73 16.97
N ALA A 43 7.08 -14.44 16.65
CA ALA A 43 8.18 -13.87 15.86
C ALA A 43 9.53 -14.05 16.57
N SER A 44 9.59 -13.79 17.88
CA SER A 44 10.81 -13.96 18.68
C SER A 44 11.22 -15.43 18.79
N ILE A 45 10.27 -16.33 19.07
CA ILE A 45 10.55 -17.78 19.15
C ILE A 45 11.09 -18.29 17.81
N TYR A 46 10.45 -17.92 16.70
CA TYR A 46 10.89 -18.30 15.36
C TYR A 46 12.30 -17.79 15.07
N ALA A 47 12.56 -16.50 15.29
CA ALA A 47 13.87 -15.90 15.02
C ALA A 47 14.99 -16.54 15.86
N LEU A 48 14.74 -16.76 17.16
CA LEU A 48 15.70 -17.40 18.07
C LEU A 48 15.95 -18.86 17.69
N ALA A 49 14.90 -19.60 17.29
CA ALA A 49 15.04 -20.98 16.85
C ALA A 49 15.87 -21.10 15.56
N MET A 50 15.65 -20.22 14.59
CA MET A 50 16.42 -20.19 13.34
C MET A 50 17.88 -19.76 13.58
N LEU A 51 18.11 -18.78 14.45
CA LEU A 51 19.45 -18.37 14.85
C LEU A 51 20.19 -19.50 15.58
N ALA A 52 19.51 -20.18 16.51
CA ALA A 52 20.06 -21.34 17.20
C ALA A 52 20.39 -22.47 16.21
N ALA A 53 19.54 -22.70 15.20
CA ALA A 53 19.83 -23.68 14.15
C ALA A 53 21.12 -23.32 13.39
N LEU A 54 21.30 -22.06 13.00
CA LEU A 54 22.50 -21.59 12.29
C LEU A 54 23.79 -21.69 13.13
N LEU A 55 23.69 -21.52 14.45
CA LEU A 55 24.85 -21.53 15.35
C LEU A 55 25.22 -22.94 15.85
N PHE A 56 24.23 -23.77 16.19
CA PHE A 56 24.45 -25.02 16.93
C PHE A 56 24.29 -26.29 16.09
N VAL A 57 23.62 -26.25 14.93
CA VAL A 57 23.44 -27.46 14.09
C VAL A 57 24.74 -27.81 13.36
N LYS A 58 25.20 -29.04 13.56
CA LYS A 58 26.41 -29.55 12.90
C LYS A 58 26.21 -29.68 11.39
N GLY A 59 26.97 -28.89 10.64
CA GLY A 59 26.99 -28.86 9.17
C GLY A 59 26.16 -27.72 8.61
N ARG A 60 26.84 -26.76 7.95
CA ARG A 60 26.21 -25.50 7.47
C ARG A 60 25.03 -25.73 6.53
N TRP A 61 25.11 -26.71 5.64
CA TRP A 61 24.01 -27.06 4.75
C TRP A 61 22.78 -27.62 5.46
N ARG A 62 22.96 -28.38 6.56
CA ARG A 62 21.84 -28.88 7.36
C ARG A 62 21.16 -27.74 8.11
N ALA A 63 21.95 -26.84 8.70
CA ALA A 63 21.44 -25.64 9.36
C ALA A 63 20.63 -24.75 8.40
N MET A 64 21.18 -24.48 7.21
CA MET A 64 20.48 -23.73 6.16
C MET A 64 19.22 -24.46 5.66
N GLY A 65 19.26 -25.79 5.57
CA GLY A 65 18.09 -26.60 5.23
C GLY A 65 16.94 -26.45 6.25
N LEU A 66 17.26 -26.40 7.54
CA LEU A 66 16.26 -26.14 8.60
C LEU A 66 15.65 -24.75 8.48
N VAL A 67 16.47 -23.72 8.21
CA VAL A 67 15.97 -22.36 7.96
C VAL A 67 15.05 -22.32 6.74
N ALA A 68 15.42 -23.02 5.66
CA ALA A 68 14.59 -23.12 4.47
C ALA A 68 13.23 -23.78 4.76
N VAL A 69 13.21 -24.85 5.56
CA VAL A 69 11.95 -25.49 5.99
C VAL A 69 11.10 -24.53 6.82
N GLY A 70 11.71 -23.84 7.80
CA GLY A 70 11.01 -22.82 8.61
C GLY A 70 10.39 -21.72 7.75
N LEU A 71 11.14 -21.21 6.78
CA LEU A 71 10.67 -20.22 5.81
C LEU A 71 9.47 -20.75 5.01
N VAL A 72 9.56 -21.98 4.49
CA VAL A 72 8.47 -22.57 3.69
C VAL A 72 7.19 -22.69 4.50
N LEU A 73 7.27 -23.07 5.77
CA LEU A 73 6.10 -23.14 6.65
C LEU A 73 5.43 -21.78 6.86
N VAL A 74 6.23 -20.75 7.17
CA VAL A 74 5.73 -19.37 7.30
C VAL A 74 5.17 -18.87 5.98
N LEU A 75 5.84 -19.16 4.86
CA LEU A 75 5.40 -18.73 3.53
C LEU A 75 4.07 -19.37 3.14
N ILE A 76 3.90 -20.68 3.36
CA ILE A 76 2.63 -21.37 3.09
C ILE A 76 1.50 -20.70 3.87
N TRP A 77 1.68 -20.49 5.18
CA TRP A 77 0.70 -19.77 6.00
C TRP A 77 0.45 -18.36 5.46
N TRP A 78 1.50 -17.59 5.22
CA TRP A 78 1.41 -16.21 4.78
C TRP A 78 0.66 -16.06 3.44
N LEU A 79 0.85 -17.00 2.52
CA LEU A 79 0.16 -17.03 1.23
C LEU A 79 -1.36 -17.28 1.37
N THR A 80 -1.82 -17.91 2.46
CA THR A 80 -3.25 -18.11 2.74
C THR A 80 -3.99 -16.83 3.15
N LEU A 81 -3.27 -15.79 3.59
CA LEU A 81 -3.86 -14.52 4.01
C LEU A 81 -4.52 -13.82 2.82
N SER A 82 -5.83 -13.57 2.91
CA SER A 82 -6.60 -12.92 1.86
C SER A 82 -7.07 -11.52 2.28
N PRO A 83 -6.97 -10.51 1.40
CA PRO A 83 -7.51 -9.19 1.68
C PRO A 83 -9.04 -9.26 1.68
N THR A 84 -9.71 -8.36 2.38
CA THR A 84 -11.17 -8.37 2.56
C THR A 84 -11.76 -7.01 2.30
N ASN A 85 -12.94 -6.96 1.70
CA ASN A 85 -13.68 -5.70 1.64
C ASN A 85 -14.44 -5.38 2.93
N ASP A 86 -14.61 -6.40 3.77
CA ASP A 86 -15.49 -6.40 4.94
C ASP A 86 -14.62 -6.39 6.20
N SER A 87 -14.47 -5.19 6.77
CA SER A 87 -13.78 -4.94 8.04
C SER A 87 -14.23 -3.59 8.59
N ASP A 88 -13.95 -3.35 9.87
CA ASP A 88 -14.15 -2.04 10.49
C ASP A 88 -13.05 -1.09 10.00
N TRP A 89 -13.32 -0.40 8.89
CA TRP A 89 -12.40 0.56 8.27
C TRP A 89 -12.40 1.89 9.02
N GLN A 90 -11.28 2.62 8.94
CA GLN A 90 -11.24 4.01 9.40
C GLN A 90 -12.20 4.89 8.58
N PRO A 91 -12.80 5.94 9.19
CA PRO A 91 -13.84 6.74 8.54
C PRO A 91 -13.46 7.33 7.18
N ASP A 92 -12.20 7.76 7.01
CA ASP A 92 -11.67 8.36 5.78
C ASP A 92 -11.47 7.35 4.63
N VAL A 93 -11.48 6.05 4.91
CA VAL A 93 -11.28 4.96 3.94
C VAL A 93 -12.39 3.90 4.02
N ALA A 94 -13.52 4.26 4.66
CA ALA A 94 -14.64 3.36 4.90
C ALA A 94 -15.38 2.99 3.62
N GLN A 95 -15.63 3.98 2.75
CA GLN A 95 -16.30 3.76 1.47
C GLN A 95 -15.27 3.62 0.34
N LYS A 96 -15.51 2.67 -0.55
CA LYS A 96 -14.74 2.53 -1.79
C LYS A 96 -15.42 3.28 -2.92
N GLY A 97 -14.65 4.10 -3.62
CA GLY A 97 -15.09 4.69 -4.87
C GLY A 97 -15.38 3.63 -5.92
N TRP A 98 -16.31 3.93 -6.82
CA TRP A 98 -16.56 3.16 -8.05
C TRP A 98 -17.24 4.05 -9.07
N ALA A 99 -17.31 3.62 -10.32
CA ALA A 99 -17.96 4.42 -11.36
C ALA A 99 -18.69 3.58 -12.41
N ASP A 100 -19.78 4.15 -12.92
CA ASP A 100 -20.47 3.70 -14.13
C ASP A 100 -19.99 4.52 -15.32
N ILE A 101 -19.77 3.87 -16.46
CA ILE A 101 -19.38 4.53 -17.72
C ILE A 101 -20.53 4.36 -18.72
N GLN A 102 -21.06 5.48 -19.22
CA GLN A 102 -22.12 5.54 -20.22
C GLN A 102 -21.68 6.45 -21.38
N GLY A 103 -20.94 5.89 -22.33
CA GLY A 103 -20.37 6.66 -23.44
C GLY A 103 -19.35 7.70 -22.94
N ASP A 104 -19.66 8.98 -23.12
CA ASP A 104 -18.80 10.08 -22.68
C ASP A 104 -18.97 10.43 -21.18
N GLU A 105 -20.07 10.02 -20.56
CA GLU A 105 -20.36 10.33 -19.15
C GLU A 105 -19.88 9.23 -18.22
N VAL A 106 -19.17 9.63 -17.15
CA VAL A 106 -18.73 8.76 -16.08
C VAL A 106 -19.34 9.26 -14.77
N THR A 107 -20.18 8.43 -14.16
CA THR A 107 -20.78 8.73 -12.85
C THR A 107 -19.97 8.01 -11.78
N LEU A 108 -19.21 8.77 -11.00
CA LEU A 108 -18.46 8.28 -9.85
C LEU A 108 -19.33 8.33 -8.61
N HIS A 109 -19.25 7.27 -7.81
CA HIS A 109 -19.94 7.10 -6.55
C HIS A 109 -18.92 7.01 -5.42
N ASN A 110 -19.31 7.45 -4.22
CA ASN A 110 -18.45 7.56 -3.06
C ASN A 110 -17.23 8.46 -3.33
N VAL A 111 -17.45 9.60 -3.98
CA VAL A 111 -16.45 10.67 -4.08
C VAL A 111 -16.32 11.34 -2.71
N ARG A 112 -15.12 11.26 -2.13
CA ARG A 112 -14.84 11.75 -0.79
C ARG A 112 -14.69 13.26 -0.76
N ASN A 113 -15.29 13.88 0.24
CA ASN A 113 -15.07 15.26 0.59
C ASN A 113 -15.14 15.45 2.12
N CYS A 114 -14.05 15.17 2.81
CA CYS A 114 -13.98 15.33 4.26
C CYS A 114 -14.05 16.80 4.71
N ASP A 115 -14.86 17.06 5.74
CA ASP A 115 -14.87 18.32 6.47
C ASP A 115 -13.96 18.22 7.70
N TYR A 116 -12.79 18.85 7.63
CA TYR A 116 -11.73 18.72 8.62
C TYR A 116 -11.75 19.88 9.62
N ARG A 117 -11.63 19.53 10.90
CA ARG A 117 -11.38 20.47 12.01
C ARG A 117 -9.93 20.35 12.49
N THR A 118 -9.41 19.12 12.52
CA THR A 118 -7.99 18.79 12.69
C THR A 118 -7.61 17.63 11.76
N GLU A 119 -6.37 17.14 11.83
CA GLU A 119 -5.97 15.92 11.10
C GLU A 119 -6.81 14.69 11.52
N THR A 120 -7.15 14.59 12.80
CA THR A 120 -7.81 13.41 13.38
C THR A 120 -9.27 13.64 13.76
N ASP A 121 -9.74 14.88 13.70
CA ASP A 121 -11.14 15.26 13.85
C ASP A 121 -11.70 15.79 12.52
N TYR A 122 -12.49 14.95 11.86
CA TYR A 122 -13.12 15.23 10.58
C TYR A 122 -14.40 14.44 10.39
N THR A 123 -15.25 14.91 9.48
CA THR A 123 -16.47 14.21 9.07
C THR A 123 -16.37 13.87 7.58
N PRO A 124 -16.31 12.57 7.21
CA PRO A 124 -16.26 12.20 5.81
C PRO A 124 -17.63 12.36 5.16
N HIS A 125 -17.69 13.07 4.03
CA HIS A 125 -18.85 13.07 3.15
C HIS A 125 -18.55 12.27 1.89
N TRP A 126 -19.52 11.47 1.45
CA TRP A 126 -19.41 10.60 0.28
C TRP A 126 -20.52 10.97 -0.69
N GLY A 127 -20.15 11.61 -1.80
CA GLY A 127 -21.07 12.06 -2.83
C GLY A 127 -21.03 11.22 -4.09
N ALA A 128 -21.94 11.51 -5.01
CA ALA A 128 -21.84 11.08 -6.40
C ALA A 128 -21.48 12.28 -7.29
N ARG A 129 -20.73 12.04 -8.35
CA ARG A 129 -20.30 13.07 -9.30
C ARG A 129 -20.25 12.51 -10.71
N THR A 130 -20.93 13.18 -11.63
CA THR A 130 -20.85 12.87 -13.06
C THR A 130 -19.88 13.83 -13.75
N VAL A 131 -19.01 13.29 -14.58
CA VAL A 131 -18.05 14.05 -15.40
C VAL A 131 -18.09 13.53 -16.84
N ARG A 132 -17.66 14.37 -17.78
CA ARG A 132 -17.51 13.99 -19.19
C ARG A 132 -16.05 13.76 -19.55
N ILE A 133 -15.74 12.62 -20.17
CA ILE A 133 -14.39 12.25 -20.59
C ILE A 133 -13.88 13.26 -21.64
N SER A 134 -14.74 13.68 -22.56
CA SER A 134 -14.44 14.70 -23.58
C SER A 134 -14.02 16.04 -22.99
N GLN A 135 -14.38 16.33 -21.74
CA GLN A 135 -14.06 17.58 -21.07
C GLN A 135 -12.76 17.51 -20.28
N ILE A 136 -12.11 16.35 -20.19
CA ILE A 136 -10.78 16.24 -19.59
C ILE A 136 -9.78 17.01 -20.45
N THR A 137 -9.09 17.96 -19.82
CA THR A 137 -8.08 18.82 -20.44
C THR A 137 -6.65 18.44 -20.08
N GLY A 138 -6.45 17.73 -18.97
CA GLY A 138 -5.13 17.31 -18.52
C GLY A 138 -5.16 16.58 -17.18
N ILE A 139 -3.97 16.29 -16.66
CA ILE A 139 -3.76 15.70 -15.34
C ILE A 139 -2.64 16.48 -14.67
N ASP A 140 -2.87 16.94 -13.45
CA ASP A 140 -1.81 17.48 -12.61
C ASP A 140 -1.38 16.43 -11.59
N LEU A 141 -0.12 16.49 -11.16
CA LEU A 141 0.40 15.63 -10.10
C LEU A 141 0.70 16.49 -8.88
N ALA A 142 -0.02 16.26 -7.78
CA ALA A 142 0.36 16.77 -6.48
C ALA A 142 1.20 15.70 -5.78
N VAL A 143 2.46 15.99 -5.49
CA VAL A 143 3.38 15.05 -4.83
C VAL A 143 3.67 15.57 -3.44
N ASP A 144 3.18 14.86 -2.43
CA ASP A 144 3.44 15.16 -1.03
C ASP A 144 4.59 14.32 -0.46
N TYR A 145 5.38 14.92 0.43
CA TYR A 145 6.45 14.24 1.16
C TYR A 145 6.08 14.19 2.64
N TRP A 146 5.98 12.99 3.19
CA TRP A 146 5.53 12.78 4.56
C TRP A 146 6.47 11.83 5.32
N GLY A 147 6.76 12.17 6.57
CA GLY A 147 7.64 11.42 7.48
C GLY A 147 9.13 11.42 7.11
N SER A 148 9.48 11.29 5.84
CA SER A 148 10.85 11.26 5.30
C SER A 148 10.90 11.95 3.94
N PRO A 149 11.97 12.72 3.63
CA PRO A 149 12.14 13.34 2.31
C PRO A 149 12.34 12.32 1.16
N TRP A 150 12.49 11.03 1.48
CA TRP A 150 12.63 9.95 0.49
C TRP A 150 11.32 9.22 0.19
N ILE A 151 10.22 9.59 0.86
CA ILE A 151 8.91 8.98 0.67
C ILE A 151 8.01 10.04 0.03
N ALA A 152 7.68 9.82 -1.25
CA ALA A 152 6.79 10.66 -2.01
C ALA A 152 5.46 9.94 -2.25
N HIS A 153 4.36 10.66 -2.05
CA HIS A 153 3.00 10.18 -2.28
C HIS A 153 2.35 11.00 -3.40
N PRO A 154 2.23 10.42 -4.61
CA PRO A 154 1.63 11.12 -5.73
C PRO A 154 0.09 11.03 -5.68
N ILE A 155 -0.56 12.15 -5.97
CA ILE A 155 -2.01 12.29 -6.17
C ILE A 155 -2.23 12.80 -7.59
N ALA A 156 -3.01 12.07 -8.37
CA ALA A 156 -3.40 12.51 -9.71
C ALA A 156 -4.64 13.38 -9.62
N SER A 157 -4.60 14.59 -10.19
CA SER A 157 -5.74 15.50 -10.27
C SER A 157 -6.15 15.75 -11.72
N PHE A 158 -7.23 15.10 -12.14
CA PHE A 158 -7.77 15.26 -13.48
C PHE A 158 -8.48 16.59 -13.62
N GLN A 159 -8.09 17.37 -14.62
CA GLN A 159 -8.62 18.70 -14.91
C GLN A 159 -9.73 18.59 -15.95
N PHE A 160 -10.81 19.34 -15.74
CA PHE A 160 -11.98 19.36 -16.64
C PHE A 160 -12.25 20.80 -17.10
N ALA A 161 -12.74 20.96 -18.32
CA ALA A 161 -13.13 22.26 -18.87
C ALA A 161 -14.43 22.81 -18.27
N ASP A 162 -15.31 21.92 -17.80
CA ASP A 162 -16.70 22.23 -17.42
C ASP A 162 -17.04 21.85 -15.97
N ALA A 163 -16.06 21.37 -15.21
CA ALA A 163 -16.23 20.93 -13.84
C ALA A 163 -14.94 21.17 -13.02
N PRO A 164 -15.03 21.18 -11.68
CA PRO A 164 -13.83 21.23 -10.83
C PRO A 164 -12.84 20.07 -11.11
N PRO A 165 -11.62 20.12 -10.60
CA PRO A 165 -10.72 18.96 -10.68
C PRO A 165 -11.26 17.74 -9.92
N LEU A 166 -10.79 16.54 -10.27
CA LEU A 166 -11.10 15.30 -9.58
C LEU A 166 -9.81 14.54 -9.25
N CYS A 167 -9.58 14.30 -7.97
CA CYS A 167 -8.36 13.64 -7.51
C CYS A 167 -8.54 12.13 -7.35
N PHE A 168 -7.46 11.41 -7.62
CA PHE A 168 -7.28 10.02 -7.25
C PHE A 168 -6.02 9.90 -6.40
N SER A 169 -6.18 9.36 -5.20
CA SER A 169 -5.09 9.02 -4.30
C SER A 169 -5.08 7.51 -4.05
N ILE A 170 -3.92 6.89 -4.23
CA ILE A 170 -3.73 5.44 -4.02
C ILE A 170 -3.22 5.23 -2.59
N GLU A 171 -4.09 4.74 -1.72
CA GLU A 171 -3.88 4.79 -0.28
C GLU A 171 -3.80 3.40 0.35
N THR A 172 -3.24 3.37 1.55
CA THR A 172 -3.45 2.27 2.48
C THR A 172 -4.85 2.34 3.08
N ARG A 173 -5.62 1.27 2.93
CA ARG A 173 -6.92 1.08 3.59
C ARG A 173 -6.67 0.49 4.97
N LYS A 174 -6.82 1.32 6.00
CA LYS A 174 -6.53 0.98 7.40
C LYS A 174 -7.80 0.57 8.15
N LYS A 175 -7.68 -0.45 8.98
CA LYS A 175 -8.72 -0.85 9.94
C LYS A 175 -8.76 0.12 11.14
N LEU A 176 -9.87 0.14 11.86
CA LEU A 176 -10.02 0.94 13.06
C LEU A 176 -8.93 0.58 14.10
N GLY A 177 -8.30 1.60 14.67
CA GLY A 177 -7.17 1.43 15.60
C GLY A 177 -5.83 1.06 14.94
N GLN A 178 -5.78 0.84 13.62
CA GLN A 178 -4.54 0.54 12.92
C GLN A 178 -3.75 1.81 12.59
N THR A 179 -2.48 1.86 12.97
CA THR A 179 -1.57 2.95 12.59
C THR A 179 -0.76 2.57 11.36
N TYR A 180 -0.36 3.58 10.59
CA TYR A 180 0.53 3.38 9.45
C TYR A 180 1.92 2.90 9.93
N SER A 181 2.58 2.07 9.13
CA SER A 181 3.95 1.59 9.35
C SER A 181 4.65 1.38 8.00
N THR A 182 5.77 2.07 7.76
CA THR A 182 6.53 1.94 6.51
C THR A 182 7.04 0.52 6.32
N ILE A 183 7.60 -0.09 7.38
CA ILE A 183 8.08 -1.48 7.35
C ILE A 183 6.90 -2.44 7.25
N GLY A 184 5.80 -2.14 7.94
CA GLY A 184 4.55 -2.90 7.86
C GLY A 184 3.95 -2.95 6.44
N GLY A 185 4.15 -1.88 5.66
CA GLY A 185 3.76 -1.81 4.25
C GLY A 185 4.52 -2.77 3.32
N LEU A 186 5.57 -3.44 3.80
CA LEU A 186 6.24 -4.54 3.09
C LEU A 186 5.50 -5.89 3.23
N TYR A 187 4.55 -5.95 4.17
CA TYR A 187 3.78 -7.13 4.55
C TYR A 187 2.29 -6.96 4.18
N ARG A 188 1.44 -7.94 4.49
CA ARG A 188 -0.01 -7.92 4.23
C ARG A 188 -0.78 -7.16 5.32
N GLN A 189 -0.20 -6.07 5.81
CA GLN A 189 -0.77 -5.29 6.91
C GLN A 189 -1.91 -4.40 6.42
N PHE A 190 -1.78 -3.83 5.23
CA PHE A 190 -2.73 -2.87 4.68
C PHE A 190 -3.34 -3.39 3.38
N GLU A 191 -4.57 -3.00 3.13
CA GLU A 191 -5.20 -3.21 1.83
C GLU A 191 -5.06 -1.97 0.96
N LEU A 192 -5.19 -2.14 -0.35
CA LEU A 192 -5.11 -1.05 -1.31
C LEU A 192 -6.49 -0.44 -1.52
N ILE A 193 -6.58 0.89 -1.48
CA ILE A 193 -7.79 1.62 -1.86
C ILE A 193 -7.44 2.79 -2.78
N TYR A 194 -8.30 3.03 -3.77
CA TYR A 194 -8.28 4.28 -4.53
C TYR A 194 -9.32 5.21 -3.94
N ILE A 195 -8.85 6.31 -3.35
CA ILE A 195 -9.69 7.41 -2.91
C ILE A 195 -9.90 8.33 -4.09
N VAL A 196 -11.14 8.43 -4.54
CA VAL A 196 -11.55 9.48 -5.47
C VAL A 196 -12.17 10.62 -4.67
N ALA A 197 -11.67 11.83 -4.85
CA ALA A 197 -11.98 12.94 -3.96
C ALA A 197 -11.85 14.31 -4.64
N ASP A 198 -12.39 15.33 -3.97
CA ASP A 198 -12.12 16.73 -4.32
C ASP A 198 -10.68 17.13 -3.92
N GLU A 199 -10.04 18.05 -4.65
CA GLU A 199 -8.75 18.62 -4.25
C GLU A 199 -8.82 19.23 -2.85
N ARG A 200 -9.96 19.85 -2.51
CA ARG A 200 -10.22 20.44 -1.18
C ARG A 200 -10.34 19.41 -0.07
N ASP A 201 -10.39 18.12 -0.38
CA ASP A 201 -10.24 17.05 0.59
C ASP A 201 -8.78 16.61 0.64
N VAL A 202 -8.33 15.90 -0.40
CA VAL A 202 -7.08 15.15 -0.33
C VAL A 202 -5.85 16.05 -0.28
N ILE A 203 -5.82 17.17 -1.03
CA ILE A 203 -4.67 18.09 -1.00
C ILE A 203 -4.73 18.95 0.26
N ARG A 204 -5.92 19.47 0.62
CA ARG A 204 -6.08 20.33 1.80
C ARG A 204 -5.73 19.61 3.11
N LEU A 205 -6.07 18.33 3.26
CA LEU A 205 -5.65 17.51 4.41
C LEU A 205 -4.15 17.65 4.65
N ARG A 206 -3.38 17.49 3.58
CA ARG A 206 -1.93 17.40 3.60
C ARG A 206 -1.29 18.77 3.84
N THR A 207 -1.72 19.80 3.11
CA THR A 207 -1.18 21.17 3.28
C THR A 207 -1.61 21.85 4.58
N ASN A 208 -2.90 21.76 4.93
CA ASN A 208 -3.47 22.62 5.98
C ASN A 208 -3.51 21.94 7.34
N TYR A 209 -3.75 20.63 7.39
CA TYR A 209 -3.94 19.90 8.66
C TYR A 209 -2.72 19.08 9.05
N ARG A 210 -2.04 18.43 8.09
CA ARG A 210 -0.78 17.69 8.35
C ARG A 210 0.49 18.53 8.23
N LYS A 211 0.43 19.67 7.53
CA LYS A 211 1.58 20.55 7.25
C LYS A 211 2.69 19.83 6.47
N GLU A 212 2.30 18.96 5.54
CA GLU A 212 3.22 18.28 4.62
C GLU A 212 3.64 19.23 3.48
N ASP A 213 4.85 19.04 2.97
CA ASP A 213 5.33 19.73 1.78
C ASP A 213 4.71 19.09 0.53
N ILE A 214 4.01 19.89 -0.28
CA ILE A 214 3.37 19.44 -1.53
C ILE A 214 3.89 20.24 -2.70
N TYR A 215 4.30 19.52 -3.73
CA TYR A 215 4.71 20.08 -5.02
C TYR A 215 3.65 19.76 -6.06
N LEU A 216 3.05 20.80 -6.65
CA LEU A 216 2.09 20.66 -7.73
C LEU A 216 2.81 20.76 -9.08
N TYR A 217 2.79 19.68 -9.85
CA TYR A 217 3.33 19.59 -11.18
C TYR A 217 2.20 19.68 -12.21
N ARG A 218 2.15 20.81 -12.91
CA ARG A 218 1.29 20.97 -14.08
C ARG A 218 1.92 20.21 -15.24
N THR A 219 1.27 19.14 -15.69
CA THR A 219 1.86 18.29 -16.73
C THR A 219 1.54 18.83 -18.12
N THR A 220 2.34 18.42 -19.11
CA THR A 220 2.15 18.75 -20.54
C THR A 220 1.47 17.63 -21.31
N ILE A 221 0.80 16.70 -20.61
CA ILE A 221 0.11 15.57 -21.22
C ILE A 221 -0.99 16.07 -22.17
N SER A 222 -1.13 15.46 -23.33
CA SER A 222 -2.23 15.82 -24.24
C SER A 222 -3.58 15.40 -23.63
N PRO A 223 -4.68 16.12 -23.92
CA PRO A 223 -6.01 15.74 -23.47
C PRO A 223 -6.39 14.30 -23.83
N ALA A 224 -5.97 13.81 -25.00
CA ALA A 224 -6.20 12.43 -25.42
C ALA A 224 -5.56 11.41 -24.46
N HIS A 225 -4.27 11.56 -24.14
CA HIS A 225 -3.61 10.68 -23.19
C HIS A 225 -4.13 10.86 -21.76
N ALA A 226 -4.55 12.06 -21.36
CA ALA A 226 -5.18 12.29 -20.07
C ALA A 226 -6.47 11.47 -19.91
N ARG A 227 -7.30 11.41 -20.96
CA ARG A 227 -8.52 10.59 -21.00
C ARG A 227 -8.23 9.10 -20.89
N GLU A 228 -7.19 8.61 -21.56
CA GLU A 228 -6.75 7.21 -21.44
C GLU A 228 -6.36 6.86 -19.99
N ARG A 229 -5.50 7.69 -19.37
CA ARG A 229 -5.10 7.48 -17.97
C ARG A 229 -6.31 7.57 -17.02
N PHE A 230 -7.26 8.46 -17.27
CA PHE A 230 -8.50 8.53 -16.47
C PHE A 230 -9.24 7.20 -16.48
N LEU A 231 -9.43 6.61 -17.66
CA LEU A 231 -10.09 5.31 -17.80
C LEU A 231 -9.33 4.18 -17.10
N GLU A 232 -7.99 4.19 -17.14
CA GLU A 232 -7.17 3.23 -16.38
C GLU A 232 -7.38 3.33 -14.86
N TYR A 233 -7.51 4.55 -14.34
CA TYR A 233 -7.85 4.79 -12.94
C TYR A 233 -9.26 4.28 -12.60
N ILE A 234 -10.25 4.53 -13.46
CA ILE A 234 -11.62 4.03 -13.28
C ILE A 234 -11.67 2.49 -13.33
N HIS A 235 -10.97 1.86 -14.27
CA HIS A 235 -10.90 0.41 -14.37
C HIS A 235 -10.29 -0.21 -13.11
N SER A 236 -9.19 0.38 -12.62
CA SER A 236 -8.52 -0.08 -11.39
C SER A 236 -9.39 0.13 -10.15
N LEU A 237 -10.07 1.28 -10.05
CA LEU A 237 -11.03 1.61 -8.99
C LEU A 237 -12.15 0.55 -8.92
N ASN A 238 -12.77 0.26 -10.07
CA ASN A 238 -13.85 -0.73 -10.17
C ASN A 238 -13.35 -2.16 -9.91
N ALA A 239 -12.15 -2.52 -10.35
CA ALA A 239 -11.54 -3.81 -10.07
C ALA A 239 -11.34 -4.02 -8.56
N LEU A 240 -10.80 -3.00 -7.85
CA LEU A 240 -10.62 -3.03 -6.39
C LEU A 240 -11.95 -3.10 -5.63
N ARG A 241 -13.04 -2.52 -6.17
CA ARG A 241 -14.36 -2.68 -5.56
C ARG A 241 -14.78 -4.14 -5.47
N ASN A 242 -14.49 -4.96 -6.49
CA ASN A 242 -14.92 -6.35 -6.54
C ASN A 242 -13.88 -7.31 -5.96
N LYS A 243 -12.59 -7.06 -6.22
CA LYS A 243 -11.48 -7.92 -5.82
C LYS A 243 -10.49 -7.11 -4.98
N PRO A 244 -10.53 -7.22 -3.65
CA PRO A 244 -9.60 -6.50 -2.79
C PRO A 244 -8.16 -6.97 -3.06
N ARG A 245 -7.20 -6.08 -2.78
CA ARG A 245 -5.77 -6.35 -2.96
C ARG A 245 -5.01 -5.88 -1.73
N TRP A 246 -3.96 -6.61 -1.39
CA TRP A 246 -2.97 -6.12 -0.44
C TRP A 246 -2.26 -4.89 -1.03
N TYR A 247 -2.03 -3.88 -0.19
CA TYR A 247 -1.08 -2.82 -0.49
C TYR A 247 0.34 -3.38 -0.35
N ASN A 248 1.26 -2.89 -1.18
CA ASN A 248 2.68 -3.18 -1.04
C ASN A 248 3.47 -1.89 -1.28
N ALA A 249 4.39 -1.56 -0.38
CA ALA A 249 5.16 -0.32 -0.49
C ALA A 249 6.23 -0.32 -1.60
N ILE A 250 6.50 -1.48 -2.23
CA ILE A 250 7.54 -1.65 -3.25
C ILE A 250 6.95 -1.93 -4.65
N THR A 251 5.79 -2.57 -4.74
CA THR A 251 5.21 -3.09 -5.99
C THR A 251 3.81 -2.57 -6.26
#